data_AF-K9UZ12-F1
#
_entry.id   AF-K9UZ12-F1
#
_cell.length_a   1.000
_cell.length_b   1.000
_cell.length_c   1.000
_cell.angle_alpha   90.00
_cell.angle_beta   90.00
_cell.angle_gamma   90.00
#
_symmetry.space_group_name_H-M   'P 1'
#
loop_
_entity.id
_entity.type
_entity.pdbx_description
1 polymer ?
#
loop_
_entity_poly.entity_id
_entity_poly.type
_entity_poly.pdbx_seq_one_letter_code
_entity_poly.pdbx_strand_id
1 'polypeptide(L)' 'MHVISRRILRDFCEIHADSCDALYDWYRVATKAEWKNLIEVQAIYPKAEAVSNFTVFNIKGNN' A
#
# COMPACT_ATOMS: atom_id res chain seq x y z
N MET A 1 7.32 5.51 8.91
CA MET A 1 7.44 5.43 7.44
C MET A 1 6.98 6.77 6.87
N HIS A 2 7.68 7.32 5.89
CA HIS A 2 7.31 8.61 5.28
C HIS A 2 6.87 8.38 3.83
N VAL A 3 5.60 8.61 3.53
CA VAL A 3 5.07 8.47 2.16
C VAL A 3 5.42 9.73 1.37
N ILE A 4 6.37 9.59 0.45
CA ILE A 4 6.94 10.71 -0.33
C ILE A 4 5.92 11.28 -1.33
N SER A 5 5.11 10.43 -1.96
CA SER A 5 4.11 10.86 -2.94
C SER A 5 2.82 10.07 -2.81
N ARG A 6 1.69 10.78 -2.79
CA ARG A 6 0.33 10.23 -2.89
C ARG A 6 -0.26 10.37 -4.30
N ARG A 7 0.40 11.12 -5.19
CA ARG A 7 -0.15 11.48 -6.51
C ARG A 7 -0.55 10.24 -7.30
N ILE A 8 0.33 9.25 -7.40
CA ILE A 8 0.08 8.03 -8.18
C ILE A 8 -1.14 7.24 -7.67
N LEU A 9 -1.41 7.26 -6.37
CA LEU A 9 -2.60 6.61 -5.80
C LEU A 9 -3.88 7.34 -6.21
N ARG A 10 -3.86 8.68 -6.20
CA ARG A 10 -5.02 9.49 -6.61
C ARG A 10 -5.26 9.39 -8.11
N ASP A 11 -4.20 9.47 -8.91
CA ASP A 11 -4.31 9.39 -10.37
C ASP A 11 -4.84 7.99 -10.77
N PHE A 12 -4.45 6.91 -10.06
CA PHE A 12 -5.03 5.57 -10.26
C PHE A 12 -6.52 5.51 -9.87
N CYS A 13 -6.86 6.13 -8.74
CA CYS A 13 -8.23 6.31 -8.24
C CYS A 13 -9.19 6.95 -9.24
N GLU A 14 -8.72 7.97 -9.98
CA GLU A 14 -9.52 8.68 -10.97
C GLU A 14 -9.94 7.77 -12.13
N ILE A 15 -9.13 6.76 -12.43
CA ILE A 15 -9.40 5.78 -13.49
C ILE A 15 -10.15 4.55 -12.93
N HIS A 16 -9.85 4.15 -11.69
CA HIS A 16 -10.35 2.95 -11.02
C HIS A 16 -10.97 3.31 -9.67
N ALA A 17 -12.17 3.89 -9.70
CA ALA A 17 -12.85 4.43 -8.51
C ALA A 17 -13.09 3.38 -7.40
N ASP A 18 -13.26 2.13 -7.79
CA ASP A 18 -13.47 0.98 -6.89
C ASP A 18 -12.22 0.62 -6.07
N SER A 19 -11.04 1.06 -6.47
CA SER A 19 -9.78 0.88 -5.73
C SER A 19 -9.52 1.96 -4.67
N CYS A 20 -10.32 3.04 -4.66
CA CYS A 20 -9.97 4.24 -3.92
C CYS A 20 -9.93 4.08 -2.41
N ASP A 21 -10.95 3.43 -1.85
CA ASP A 21 -11.03 3.23 -0.41
C ASP A 21 -9.83 2.39 0.07
N ALA A 22 -9.48 1.34 -0.67
CA ALA A 22 -8.35 0.49 -0.36
C ALA A 22 -7.00 1.22 -0.45
N LEU A 23 -6.81 2.08 -1.46
CA LEU A 23 -5.59 2.90 -1.60
C LEU A 23 -5.52 4.00 -0.52
N TYR A 24 -6.67 4.56 -0.12
CA TYR A 24 -6.75 5.53 0.96
C TYR A 24 -6.41 4.91 2.32
N ASP A 25 -6.93 3.71 2.58
CA ASP A 25 -6.62 2.97 3.80
C ASP A 25 -5.15 2.55 3.84
N TRP A 26 -4.59 2.08 2.71
CA TRP A 26 -3.16 1.83 2.60
C TRP A 26 -2.34 3.08 2.97
N TYR A 27 -2.70 4.24 2.41
CA TYR A 27 -2.01 5.50 2.70
C TYR A 27 -2.09 5.87 4.19
N ARG A 28 -3.26 5.73 4.83
CA ARG A 28 -3.46 6.03 6.26
C ARG A 28 -2.65 5.11 7.16
N VAL A 29 -2.56 3.82 6.83
CA VAL A 29 -1.76 2.85 7.60
C VAL A 29 -0.27 3.12 7.37
N ALA A 30 0.16 3.21 6.12
CA ALA A 30 1.57 3.36 5.77
C ALA A 30 2.18 4.66 6.31
N THR A 31 1.43 5.76 6.37
CA THR A 31 1.92 7.03 6.95
C THR A 31 2.15 6.99 8.46
N LYS A 32 1.50 6.06 9.17
CA LYS A 32 1.65 5.90 10.63
C LYS A 32 2.54 4.72 11.02
N ALA A 33 2.78 3.80 10.09
CA ALA A 33 3.55 2.60 10.36
C ALA A 33 5.05 2.92 10.56
N GLU A 34 5.73 2.13 11.38
CA GLU A 34 7.18 2.19 11.57
C GLU A 34 7.88 0.89 11.14
N TRP A 35 7.37 0.26 10.08
CA TRP A 35 7.87 -1.02 9.57
C TRP A 35 9.38 -0.98 9.30
N LYS A 36 10.11 -1.95 9.86
CA LYS A 36 11.56 -2.13 9.69
C LYS A 36 11.92 -3.24 8.74
N ASN A 37 11.00 -4.17 8.48
CA ASN A 37 11.22 -5.36 7.68
C ASN A 37 9.89 -5.86 7.08
N LEU A 38 9.98 -6.81 6.15
CA LEU A 38 8.81 -7.37 5.46
C LEU A 38 7.84 -8.08 6.42
N ILE A 39 8.32 -8.70 7.50
CA ILE A 39 7.48 -9.45 8.45
C ILE A 39 6.52 -8.50 9.17
N GLU A 40 6.98 -7.33 9.57
CA GLU A 40 6.12 -6.30 10.17
C GLU A 40 5.08 -5.74 9.18
N VAL A 41 5.44 -5.65 7.89
CA VAL A 41 4.47 -5.30 6.83
C VAL A 41 3.42 -6.40 6.70
N GLN A 42 3.85 -7.66 6.64
CA GLN A 42 2.99 -8.84 6.48
C GLN A 42 2.05 -9.08 7.66
N ALA A 43 2.38 -8.59 8.85
CA ALA A 43 1.46 -8.61 10.00
C ALA A 43 0.15 -7.84 9.72
N ILE A 44 0.19 -6.84 8.83
CA ILE A 44 -0.98 -6.03 8.44
C ILE A 44 -1.44 -6.36 7.02
N TYR A 45 -0.50 -6.63 6.11
CA TYR A 45 -0.76 -6.98 4.72
C TYR A 45 -0.16 -8.37 4.42
N PRO A 46 -0.82 -9.48 4.78
CA PRO A 46 -0.23 -10.82 4.72
C PRO A 46 0.24 -11.27 3.33
N LYS A 47 -0.35 -10.70 2.28
CA LYS A 47 0.01 -10.95 0.89
C LYS A 47 1.08 -9.98 0.35
N ALA A 48 1.72 -9.16 1.19
CA ALA A 48 2.80 -8.29 0.73
C ALA A 48 4.04 -9.13 0.40
N GLU A 49 4.71 -8.80 -0.69
CA GLU A 49 5.82 -9.58 -1.23
C GLU A 49 7.06 -8.69 -1.42
N ALA A 50 8.24 -9.24 -1.15
CA ALA A 50 9.49 -8.59 -1.52
C ALA A 50 9.83 -8.94 -2.98
N VAL A 51 10.03 -7.91 -3.79
CA VAL A 51 10.45 -8.03 -5.19
C VAL A 51 11.71 -7.19 -5.35
N SER A 52 12.88 -7.84 -5.27
CA SER A 52 14.18 -7.16 -5.23
C SER A 52 14.21 -6.13 -4.10
N ASN A 53 14.45 -4.85 -4.41
CA ASN A 53 14.50 -3.75 -3.45
C ASN A 53 13.11 -3.15 -3.14
N PHE A 54 12.04 -3.74 -3.65
CA PHE A 54 10.68 -3.22 -3.49
C PHE A 54 9.81 -4.13 -2.62
N THR A 55 8.82 -3.52 -1.97
CA THR A 55 7.71 -4.23 -1.33
C THR A 55 6.45 -4.00 -2.16
N VAL A 56 5.87 -5.09 -2.67
CA VAL A 56 4.66 -5.07 -3.47
C VAL A 56 3.47 -5.36 -2.57
N PHE A 57 2.43 -4.53 -2.67
CA PHE A 57 1.20 -4.67 -1.91
C PHE A 57 0.08 -5.11 -2.84
N ASN A 58 -0.59 -6.19 -2.44
CA ASN A 58 -1.84 -6.62 -3.06
C ASN A 58 -2.99 -5.79 -2.45
N ILE A 59 -3.57 -4.88 -3.23
CA ILE A 59 -4.63 -3.95 -2.80
C ILE A 59 -5.98 -4.42 -3.36
N LYS A 60 -7.07 -4.22 -2.60
CA LYS A 60 -8.44 -4.65 -2.96
C LYS A 60 -8.58 -6.17 -3.21
N GLY A 61 -7.71 -7.00 -2.63
CA GLY A 61 -7.77 -8.45 -2.79
C GLY A 61 -7.50 -8.95 -4.21
N ASN A 62 -6.86 -8.13 -5.06
CA ASN A 62 -6.54 -8.42 -6.47
C ASN A 62 -7.76 -8.55 -7.40
N ASN A 63 -8.84 -7.81 -7.11
CA ASN A 63 -10.04 -7.71 -7.96
C ASN A 63 -10.40 -6.25 -8.20
#